data_AF-A0A5E4V923-F1
#
_entry.id   AF-A0A5E4V923-F1
#
_cell.length_a   1.000
_cell.length_b   1.000
_cell.length_c   1.000
_cell.angle_alpha   90.00
_cell.angle_beta   90.00
_cell.angle_gamma   90.00
#
_symmetry.space_group_name_H-M   'P 1'
#
loop_
_entity.id
_entity.type
_entity.pdbx_description
1 polymer ?
#
loop_
_entity_poly.entity_id
_entity_poly.type
_entity_poly.pdbx_seq_one_letter_code
_entity_poly.pdbx_strand_id
1 'polypeptide(L)' 'MSVPSPCQNLCRMNPATGWCDGCWRTLDEIAAWSTMSDEDKQRVLDALPARRAEHVPAVSETPR' A
#
# COMPACT_ATOMS: atom_id res chain seq x y z
N MET A 1 0.65 -14.19 15.58
CA MET A 1 -0.10 -14.18 14.30
C MET A 1 0.50 -13.06 13.47
N SER A 2 1.15 -13.38 12.34
CA SER A 2 1.90 -12.39 11.56
C SER A 2 0.95 -11.64 10.64
N VAL A 3 0.97 -10.32 10.66
CA VAL A 3 0.20 -9.50 9.73
C VAL A 3 0.72 -9.70 8.30
N PRO A 4 -0.13 -10.15 7.35
CA PRO A 4 0.31 -10.42 5.99
C PRO A 4 0.70 -9.13 5.27
N SER A 5 1.82 -9.17 4.54
CA SER A 5 2.24 -8.03 3.73
C SER A 5 1.31 -7.88 2.52
N PRO A 6 0.81 -6.67 2.23
CA PRO A 6 0.01 -6.38 1.03
C PRO A 6 0.88 -6.29 -0.23
N CYS A 7 2.12 -6.81 -0.19
CA CYS A 7 3.07 -6.73 -1.28
C CYS A 7 2.70 -7.71 -2.38
N GLN A 8 2.44 -7.18 -3.58
CA GLN A 8 2.13 -7.97 -4.78
C GLN A 8 3.39 -8.31 -5.60
N ASN A 9 4.58 -8.26 -4.98
CA ASN A 9 5.89 -8.37 -5.66
C ASN A 9 6.10 -7.36 -6.80
N LEU A 10 5.33 -6.27 -6.83
CA LEU A 10 5.48 -5.17 -7.76
C LEU A 10 6.18 -4.00 -7.05
N CYS A 11 7.50 -3.90 -7.16
CA CYS A 11 8.27 -2.76 -6.66
C CYS A 11 8.30 -1.62 -7.69
N ARG A 12 7.15 -0.96 -7.90
CA ARG A 12 7.05 0.21 -8.77
C ARG A 12 6.61 1.42 -7.96
N MET A 13 7.53 2.32 -7.68
CA MET A 13 7.24 3.60 -7.01
C MET A 13 6.69 4.60 -8.02
N ASN A 14 5.59 5.24 -7.68
CA ASN A 14 5.03 6.34 -8.43
C ASN A 14 5.70 7.65 -7.96
N PRO A 15 6.47 8.35 -8.81
CA PRO A 15 7.15 9.59 -8.42
C PRO A 15 6.19 10.78 -8.25
N ALA A 16 4.97 10.71 -8.79
CA ALA A 16 3.97 11.77 -8.62
C ALA A 16 3.30 11.74 -7.24
N THR A 17 3.16 10.56 -6.65
CA THR A 17 2.48 10.36 -5.36
C THR A 17 3.42 9.96 -4.23
N GLY A 18 4.58 9.39 -4.56
CA GLY A 18 5.52 8.82 -3.60
C GLY A 18 5.12 7.45 -3.06
N TRP A 19 4.09 6.80 -3.62
CA TRP A 19 3.60 5.48 -3.20
C TRP A 19 3.87 4.40 -4.22
N CYS A 20 3.95 3.15 -3.76
CA CYS A 20 4.06 1.98 -4.61
C CYS A 20 2.73 1.70 -5.34
N ASP A 21 2.78 1.51 -6.64
CA ASP A 21 1.61 1.23 -7.50
C ASP A 21 0.92 -0.10 -7.15
N GLY A 22 1.68 -1.04 -6.58
CA GLY A 22 1.16 -2.35 -6.16
C GLY A 22 0.55 -2.34 -4.76
N CYS A 23 1.36 -1.95 -3.76
CA CYS A 23 0.97 -2.05 -2.35
C CYS A 23 0.51 -0.73 -1.72
N TRP A 24 0.57 0.39 -2.44
CA TRP A 24 0.10 1.72 -1.99
C TRP A 24 0.79 2.24 -0.72
N ARG A 25 2.02 1.77 -0.52
CA ARG A 25 2.90 2.15 0.59
C ARG A 25 4.05 2.99 0.11
N THR A 26 4.54 3.83 0.98
CA THR A 26 5.78 4.57 0.79
C THR A 26 6.99 3.63 0.90
N LEU A 27 8.13 4.04 0.34
CA LEU A 27 9.40 3.34 0.52
C LEU A 27 9.78 3.16 1.99
N ASP A 28 9.49 4.16 2.83
CA ASP A 28 9.78 4.14 4.26
C ASP A 28 9.00 3.03 4.97
N GLU A 29 7.69 2.94 4.73
CA GLU A 29 6.84 1.88 5.29
C GLU A 29 7.24 0.49 4.79
N ILE A 30 7.72 0.38 3.55
CA ILE A 30 8.21 -0.90 2.99
C ILE A 30 9.52 -1.30 3.68
N ALA A 31 10.45 -0.36 3.88
CA ALA A 31 11.72 -0.59 4.56
C ALA A 31 11.53 -0.92 6.04
N ALA A 32 10.60 -0.24 6.71
CA ALA A 32 10.27 -0.45 8.12
C ALA A 32 9.34 -1.65 8.36
N TRP A 33 8.77 -2.28 7.33
CA TRP A 33 7.76 -3.34 7.52
C TRP A 33 8.26 -4.51 8.37
N SER A 34 9.52 -4.92 8.18
CA SER A 34 10.12 -6.03 8.95
C SER A 34 10.35 -5.69 10.42
N THR A 35 10.48 -4.40 10.76
CA THR A 35 10.73 -3.91 12.11
C THR A 35 9.46 -3.37 12.79
N MET A 36 8.39 -3.12 12.04
CA MET A 36 7.09 -2.70 12.55
C MET A 36 6.41 -3.78 13.40
N SER A 37 5.79 -3.36 14.50
CA SER A 37 4.87 -4.16 15.30
C SER A 37 3.56 -4.44 14.55
N ASP A 38 2.88 -5.52 14.89
CA ASP A 38 1.63 -5.91 14.23
C ASP A 38 0.55 -4.81 14.26
N GLU A 39 0.46 -4.01 15.34
CA GLU A 39 -0.43 -2.85 15.42
C GLU A 39 -0.10 -1.76 14.39
N ASP A 40 1.18 -1.43 14.22
CA ASP A 40 1.65 -0.47 13.21
C ASP A 40 1.37 -1.00 11.80
N LYS A 41 1.62 -2.30 11.59
CA LYS A 41 1.32 -2.97 10.33
C LYS A 41 -0.16 -2.88 9.99
N GLN A 42 -1.04 -3.11 10.96
CA GLN A 42 -2.48 -2.99 10.81
C GLN A 42 -2.91 -1.56 10.49
N ARG A 43 -2.31 -0.54 11.13
CA ARG A 43 -2.61 0.85 10.80
C ARG A 43 -2.25 1.20 9.36
N VAL A 44 -1.09 0.74 8.88
CA VAL A 44 -0.72 0.98 7.48
C VAL A 44 -1.72 0.30 6.54
N LEU A 45 -2.10 -0.94 6.83
CA LEU A 45 -3.09 -1.68 6.04
C LEU A 45 -4.45 -0.99 6.01
N ASP A 46 -4.91 -0.44 7.14
CA ASP A 46 -6.16 0.30 7.26
C ASP A 46 -6.13 1.62 6.48
N ALA A 47 -4.96 2.25 6.37
CA ALA A 47 -4.78 3.46 5.57
C ALA A 47 -4.73 3.20 4.05
N LEU A 48 -4.34 2.00 3.58
CA LEU A 48 -4.26 1.68 2.15
C LEU A 48 -5.55 1.91 1.36
N PRO A 49 -6.74 1.47 1.79
CA PRO A 49 -7.97 1.72 1.04
C PRO A 49 -8.28 3.22 0.90
N ALA A 50 -8.02 4.03 1.93
CA ALA A 50 -8.16 5.49 1.83
C ALA A 50 -7.18 6.08 0.81
N ARG A 51 -5.90 5.72 0.92
CA ARG A 51 -4.85 6.09 -0.05
C ARG A 51 -5.21 5.72 -1.49
N ARG A 52 -5.75 4.52 -1.70
CA ARG A 52 -6.22 4.06 -3.00
C ARG A 52 -7.38 4.90 -3.53
N ALA A 53 -8.35 5.24 -2.68
CA ALA A 53 -9.47 6.08 -3.06
C ALA A 53 -9.06 7.52 -3.43
N GLU A 54 -8.01 8.04 -2.80
CA GLU A 54 -7.44 9.37 -3.12
C GLU A 54 -6.69 9.41 -4.46
N HIS A 55 -6.18 8.25 -4.93
CA HIS A 55 -5.33 8.19 -6.13
C HIS A 55 -5.92 7.43 -7.32
N VAL A 56 -6.91 6.59 -7.10
CA VAL A 56 -7.75 6.12 -8.20
C VAL A 56 -8.69 7.28 -8.53
N PRO A 57 -8.50 8.03 -9.63
CA PRO A 57 -9.66 8.72 -10.20
C PRO A 57 -10.67 7.62 -10.45
N ALA A 58 -11.88 7.75 -9.90
CA ALA A 58 -12.95 6.76 -9.97
C ALA A 58 -13.28 6.40 -11.44
N VAL A 59 -12.50 5.54 -12.07
CA VAL A 59 -12.71 4.89 -13.37
C VAL A 59 -11.65 3.78 -13.46
N SER A 60 -12.02 2.59 -13.03
CA SER A 60 -11.73 1.34 -13.74
C SER A 60 -12.47 0.18 -13.08
N GLU A 61 -13.77 0.39 -12.82
CA GLU A 61 -14.73 -0.69 -12.94
C GLU A 61 -14.99 -0.91 -14.44
N THR A 62 -14.44 -1.98 -15.00
CA THR A 62 -15.14 -2.79 -16.00
C THR A 62 -14.50 -4.17 -15.97
N PRO A 63 -14.97 -5.08 -15.10
CA PRO A 63 -14.83 -6.50 -15.40
C PRO A 63 -15.73 -6.79 -16.61
N ARG A 64 -15.17 -7.39 -17.68
CA ARG A 64 -15.94 -8.06 -18.73
C ARG A 64 -15.56 -9.53 -18.75
#